data_AF-A0A075V1E3-F1
#
_entry.id   AF-A0A075V1E3-F1
#
_cell.length_a   1.000
_cell.length_b   1.000
_cell.length_c   1.000
_cell.angle_alpha   90.00
_cell.angle_beta   90.00
_cell.angle_gamma   90.00
#
_symmetry.space_group_name_H-M   'P 1'
#
loop_
_entity.id
_entity.type
_entity.pdbx_description
1 polymer ?
#
loop_
_entity_poly.entity_id
_entity_poly.type
_entity_poly.pdbx_seq_one_letter_code
_entity_poly.pdbx_strand_id
1 'polypeptide(L)'
;MGALAALAVPLASACSPGFDETPDPLGPLLRAAETDAAGAKALGAEGEAVATARAAHAAALKTEVDRLNRPKPDQPGPAATPPPSSLDGLKERLAVARKQAEGLVPTLPRYRAGMVASIAAGCAALQQSSEKLGRGDDAGAVEVPAGVQLGGEAAEAVQQALAAEHAAIWVYGLVSAYLPAAFSGAVSRGTAEHVKRRDVCERMLSAAGQTPTGPEAAYVPPRPVTEANSAMELVATAESDASAAWLGVLDRTDDAALRTTALNALIGSARRGTAWRAEFGAKPVAIAMPGQSA
;
A
#
# COMPACT_ATOMS: atom_id res chain seq x y z
N MET A 1 61.28 -24.38 43.66
CA MET A 1 59.82 -24.52 43.87
C MET A 1 59.13 -23.40 43.12
N GLY A 2 58.74 -23.63 41.86
CA GLY A 2 58.01 -22.66 41.04
C GLY A 2 56.56 -23.12 40.90
N ALA A 3 55.61 -22.24 41.23
CA ALA A 3 54.18 -22.51 41.14
C ALA A 3 53.63 -21.96 39.81
N LEU A 4 53.06 -22.85 38.98
CA LEU A 4 52.21 -22.48 37.86
C LEU A 4 50.78 -22.24 38.37
N ALA A 5 50.24 -21.04 38.16
CA ALA A 5 48.83 -20.75 38.31
C ALA A 5 48.16 -20.82 36.93
N ALA A 6 47.25 -21.78 36.76
CA ALA A 6 46.46 -21.95 35.55
C ALA A 6 45.37 -20.88 35.47
N LEU A 7 45.41 -20.03 34.44
CA LEU A 7 44.33 -19.12 34.08
C LEU A 7 43.22 -19.93 33.39
N ALA A 8 42.09 -20.07 34.07
CA ALA A 8 40.86 -20.59 33.47
C ALA A 8 40.25 -19.52 32.58
N VAL A 9 40.29 -19.74 31.27
CA VAL A 9 39.56 -18.93 30.28
C VAL A 9 38.11 -19.43 30.26
N PRO A 10 37.10 -18.58 30.51
CA PRO A 10 35.72 -19.00 30.33
C PRO A 10 35.44 -19.20 28.83
N LEU A 11 35.15 -20.44 28.45
CA LEU A 11 34.59 -20.78 27.15
C LEU A 11 33.16 -20.22 27.09
N ALA A 12 32.98 -19.05 26.49
CA ALA A 12 31.66 -18.58 26.09
C ALA A 12 31.14 -19.53 25.02
N SER A 13 30.06 -20.27 25.32
CA SER A 13 29.40 -21.16 24.39
C SER A 13 28.83 -20.37 23.22
N ALA A 14 29.44 -20.49 22.04
CA ALA A 14 28.94 -19.94 20.78
C ALA A 14 27.76 -20.77 20.21
N CYS A 15 26.80 -21.11 21.05
CA CYS A 15 25.52 -21.67 20.65
C CYS A 15 24.46 -20.57 20.76
N SER A 16 24.58 -19.52 19.94
CA SER A 16 23.45 -18.64 19.70
C SER A 16 22.48 -19.42 18.81
N PRO A 17 21.24 -19.67 19.24
CA PRO A 17 20.26 -20.28 18.35
C PRO A 17 20.11 -19.33 17.15
N GLY A 18 20.12 -19.84 15.92
CA GLY A 18 20.16 -19.03 14.69
C GLY A 18 18.91 -18.19 14.39
N PHE A 19 18.21 -17.71 15.42
CA PHE A 19 17.05 -16.85 15.34
C PHE A 19 17.44 -15.40 15.67
N ASP A 20 16.84 -14.47 14.94
CA ASP A 20 17.00 -13.03 15.15
C ASP A 20 16.35 -12.62 16.48
N GLU A 21 17.15 -12.21 17.47
CA GLU A 21 16.69 -11.79 18.79
C GLU A 21 16.08 -10.38 18.80
N THR A 22 16.09 -9.67 17.66
CA THR A 22 15.49 -8.33 17.58
C THR A 22 13.96 -8.41 17.50
N PRO A 23 13.23 -7.51 18.22
CA PRO A 23 11.79 -7.42 18.11
C PRO A 23 11.30 -7.20 16.69
N ASP A 24 10.14 -7.74 16.35
CA ASP A 24 9.59 -7.61 15.00
C ASP A 24 9.29 -6.14 14.65
N PRO A 25 9.83 -5.61 13.52
CA PRO A 25 9.59 -4.22 13.10
C PRO A 25 8.13 -3.90 12.80
N LEU A 26 7.27 -4.90 12.58
CA LEU A 26 5.84 -4.73 12.35
C LEU A 26 5.04 -4.56 13.66
N GLY A 27 5.64 -4.87 14.82
CA GLY A 27 4.98 -4.83 16.13
C GLY A 27 4.33 -3.48 16.48
N PRO A 28 4.95 -2.32 16.23
CA PRO A 28 4.30 -1.03 16.46
C PRO A 28 3.12 -0.78 15.49
N LEU A 29 3.22 -1.21 14.23
CA LEU A 29 2.13 -1.05 13.25
C LEU A 29 0.91 -1.92 13.60
N LEU A 30 1.16 -3.14 14.11
CA LEU A 30 0.12 -4.04 14.63
C LEU A 30 -0.64 -3.40 15.79
N ARG A 31 0.07 -2.95 16.83
CA ARG A 31 -0.54 -2.30 18.00
C ARG A 31 -1.35 -1.07 17.61
N ALA A 32 -0.83 -0.25 16.69
CA ALA A 32 -1.57 0.89 16.17
C ALA A 32 -2.89 0.45 15.52
N ALA A 33 -2.87 -0.57 14.65
CA ALA A 33 -4.07 -1.08 13.99
C ALA A 33 -5.12 -1.61 14.97
N GLU A 34 -4.70 -2.34 16.01
CA GLU A 34 -5.60 -2.83 17.06
C GLU A 34 -6.26 -1.68 17.83
N THR A 35 -5.46 -0.70 18.24
CA THR A 35 -5.95 0.49 18.97
C THR A 35 -6.88 1.34 18.10
N ASP A 36 -6.53 1.54 16.83
CA ASP A 36 -7.36 2.30 15.88
C ASP A 36 -8.70 1.62 15.65
N ALA A 37 -8.70 0.29 15.45
CA ALA A 37 -9.91 -0.50 15.25
C ALA A 37 -10.85 -0.45 16.46
N ALA A 38 -10.28 -0.56 17.67
CA ALA A 38 -11.05 -0.46 18.92
C ALA A 38 -11.66 0.94 19.11
N GLY A 39 -10.88 2.00 18.91
CA GLY A 39 -11.36 3.37 19.01
C GLY A 39 -12.44 3.68 17.96
N ALA A 40 -12.20 3.30 16.70
CA ALA A 40 -13.18 3.49 15.63
C ALA A 40 -14.50 2.74 15.89
N LYS A 41 -14.43 1.52 16.44
CA LYS A 41 -15.65 0.78 16.83
C LYS A 41 -16.45 1.52 17.90
N ALA A 42 -15.80 2.20 18.83
CA ALA A 42 -16.47 2.99 19.88
C ALA A 42 -17.19 4.24 19.33
N LEU A 43 -16.84 4.70 18.12
CA LEU A 43 -17.50 5.82 17.44
C LEU A 43 -18.77 5.43 16.67
N GLY A 44 -19.14 4.15 16.66
CA GLY A 44 -20.34 3.67 15.97
C GLY A 44 -20.25 3.81 14.45
N ALA A 45 -21.36 4.22 13.81
CA ALA A 45 -21.48 4.26 12.35
C ALA A 45 -20.44 5.14 11.66
N GLU A 46 -20.03 6.25 12.30
CA GLU A 46 -19.00 7.15 11.72
C GLU A 46 -17.61 6.50 11.68
N GLY A 47 -17.33 5.54 12.56
CA GLY A 47 -16.05 4.81 12.62
C GLY A 47 -16.07 3.44 11.95
N GLU A 48 -17.22 2.96 11.47
CA GLU A 48 -17.39 1.57 11.02
C GLU A 48 -16.44 1.15 9.89
N ALA A 49 -16.23 2.02 8.90
CA ALA A 49 -15.31 1.77 7.79
C ALA A 49 -13.86 1.65 8.29
N VAL A 50 -13.44 2.54 9.19
CA VAL A 50 -12.10 2.51 9.79
C VAL A 50 -11.94 1.30 10.70
N ALA A 51 -12.94 0.99 11.52
CA ALA A 51 -12.92 -0.17 12.42
C ALA A 51 -12.73 -1.47 11.64
N THR A 52 -13.52 -1.67 10.58
CA THR A 52 -13.45 -2.86 9.72
C THR A 52 -12.08 -2.98 9.05
N ALA A 53 -11.61 -1.90 8.41
CA ALA A 53 -10.35 -1.92 7.70
C ALA A 53 -9.14 -2.09 8.64
N ARG A 54 -9.09 -1.36 9.76
CA ARG A 54 -7.99 -1.47 10.74
C ARG A 54 -8.00 -2.81 11.47
N ALA A 55 -9.16 -3.43 11.70
CA ALA A 55 -9.23 -4.79 12.21
C ALA A 55 -8.66 -5.81 11.21
N ALA A 56 -8.94 -5.66 9.91
CA ALA A 56 -8.37 -6.51 8.87
C ALA A 56 -6.84 -6.34 8.77
N HIS A 57 -6.33 -5.11 8.83
CA HIS A 57 -4.90 -4.83 8.90
C HIS A 57 -4.24 -5.49 10.14
N ALA A 58 -4.86 -5.35 11.31
CA ALA A 58 -4.37 -5.94 12.55
C ALA A 58 -4.30 -7.47 12.45
N ALA A 59 -5.31 -8.11 11.86
CA ALA A 59 -5.31 -9.56 11.65
C ALA A 59 -4.15 -10.01 10.74
N ALA A 60 -3.95 -9.35 9.59
CA ALA A 60 -2.86 -9.67 8.66
C ALA A 60 -1.47 -9.47 9.31
N LEU A 61 -1.28 -8.33 9.98
CA LEU A 61 -0.04 -8.04 10.71
C LEU A 61 0.22 -9.05 11.82
N LYS A 62 -0.82 -9.44 12.57
CA LYS A 62 -0.71 -10.43 13.65
C LYS A 62 -0.28 -11.79 13.11
N THR A 63 -0.93 -12.27 12.04
CA THR A 63 -0.54 -13.53 11.40
C THR A 63 0.94 -13.51 11.01
N GLU A 64 1.42 -12.42 10.41
CA GLU A 64 2.80 -12.33 9.93
C GLU A 64 3.84 -12.13 11.05
N VAL A 65 3.50 -11.41 12.11
CA VAL A 65 4.35 -11.28 13.32
C VAL A 65 4.45 -12.61 14.05
N ASP A 66 3.31 -13.30 14.26
CA ASP A 66 3.27 -14.59 14.94
C ASP A 66 4.02 -15.66 14.13
N ARG A 67 3.98 -15.61 12.79
CA ARG A 67 4.66 -16.56 11.89
C ARG A 67 6.18 -16.58 12.10
N LEU A 68 6.81 -15.43 12.33
CA LEU A 68 8.26 -15.38 12.54
C LEU A 68 8.69 -15.74 13.97
N ASN A 69 7.74 -15.82 14.92
CA ASN A 69 7.98 -16.21 16.31
C ASN A 69 9.20 -15.52 16.95
N ARG A 70 9.37 -14.22 16.67
CA ARG A 70 10.47 -13.40 17.23
C ARG A 70 10.24 -13.13 18.73
N PRO A 71 11.30 -13.00 19.54
CA PRO A 71 11.17 -12.63 20.94
C PRO A 71 10.38 -11.34 21.12
N LYS A 72 9.57 -11.29 22.19
CA LYS A 72 8.96 -10.02 22.61
C LYS A 72 10.06 -9.11 23.18
N PRO A 73 9.94 -7.78 23.06
CA PRO A 73 10.89 -6.87 23.69
C PRO A 73 10.96 -7.12 25.20
N ASP A 74 12.18 -7.18 25.75
CA ASP A 74 12.42 -7.34 27.20
C ASP A 74 11.96 -6.13 28.02
N GLN A 75 11.89 -4.95 27.39
CA GLN A 75 11.35 -3.76 28.03
C GLN A 75 9.84 -3.64 27.75
N PRO A 76 9.02 -3.33 28.78
CA PRO A 76 7.67 -2.86 28.56
C PRO A 76 7.74 -1.70 27.57
N GLY A 77 7.08 -1.87 26.42
CA GLY A 77 6.99 -0.78 25.45
C GLY A 77 6.36 0.48 26.09
N PRO A 78 6.43 1.63 25.41
CA PRO A 78 5.73 2.83 25.88
C PRO A 78 4.27 2.49 26.22
N ALA A 79 3.75 3.13 27.27
CA ALA A 79 2.39 2.90 27.76
C ALA A 79 1.41 2.86 26.59
N ALA A 80 0.50 1.87 26.62
CA ALA A 80 -0.45 1.65 25.53
C ALA A 80 -1.15 2.97 25.21
N THR A 81 -0.97 3.46 23.98
CA THR A 81 -1.64 4.68 23.54
C THR A 81 -3.15 4.45 23.65
N PRO A 82 -3.91 5.33 24.32
CA PRO A 82 -5.35 5.13 24.46
C PRO A 82 -6.01 5.08 23.07
N PRO A 83 -7.13 4.34 22.94
CA PRO A 83 -7.91 4.33 21.71
C PRO A 83 -8.38 5.76 21.38
N PRO A 84 -8.38 6.15 20.10
CA PRO A 84 -8.92 7.43 19.68
C PRO A 84 -10.41 7.50 20.04
N SER A 85 -10.83 8.64 20.59
CA SER A 85 -12.21 8.92 20.98
C SER A 85 -12.92 9.91 20.06
N SER A 86 -12.29 10.30 18.95
CA SER A 86 -12.84 11.21 17.95
C SER A 86 -12.35 10.87 16.53
N LEU A 87 -13.06 11.40 15.52
CA LEU A 87 -12.66 11.28 14.12
C LEU A 87 -11.37 12.04 13.81
N ASP A 88 -11.13 13.18 14.46
CA ASP A 88 -9.86 13.91 14.33
C ASP A 88 -8.68 13.07 14.87
N GLY A 89 -8.88 12.38 16.00
CA GLY A 89 -7.90 11.43 16.51
C GLY A 89 -7.64 10.27 15.55
N LEU A 90 -8.67 9.77 14.85
CA LEU A 90 -8.48 8.75 13.80
C LEU A 90 -7.75 9.30 12.58
N LYS A 91 -8.05 10.52 12.14
CA LYS A 91 -7.37 11.21 11.03
C LYS A 91 -5.86 11.25 11.25
N GLU A 92 -5.42 11.73 12.42
CA GLU A 92 -4.01 11.82 12.78
C GLU A 92 -3.35 10.44 12.83
N ARG A 93 -4.04 9.45 13.43
CA ARG A 93 -3.50 8.10 13.56
C ARG A 93 -3.39 7.35 12.23
N LEU A 94 -4.34 7.53 11.31
CA LEU A 94 -4.25 7.01 9.95
C LEU A 94 -3.06 7.63 9.19
N ALA A 95 -2.81 8.93 9.36
CA ALA A 95 -1.65 9.59 8.76
C ALA A 95 -0.33 9.02 9.30
N VAL A 96 -0.23 8.86 10.63
CA VAL A 96 0.95 8.26 11.29
C VAL A 96 1.15 6.82 10.85
N ALA A 97 0.11 6.00 10.86
CA ALA A 97 0.18 4.59 10.45
C ALA A 97 0.59 4.45 8.98
N ARG A 98 0.07 5.32 8.10
CA ARG A 98 0.48 5.38 6.69
C ARG A 98 1.97 5.70 6.57
N LYS A 99 2.45 6.77 7.20
CA LYS A 99 3.86 7.18 7.12
C LYS A 99 4.81 6.12 7.66
N GLN A 100 4.43 5.47 8.75
CA GLN A 100 5.19 4.36 9.30
C GLN A 100 5.26 3.17 8.33
N ALA A 101 4.13 2.80 7.72
CA ALA A 101 4.09 1.73 6.72
C ALA A 101 4.92 2.09 5.48
N GLU A 102 4.80 3.32 4.96
CA GLU A 102 5.61 3.82 3.82
C GLU A 102 7.11 3.69 4.09
N GLY A 103 7.57 4.07 5.28
CA GLY A 103 8.98 3.98 5.66
C GLY A 103 9.52 2.55 5.80
N LEU A 104 8.65 1.58 6.04
CA LEU A 104 9.03 0.17 6.19
C LEU A 104 9.20 -0.55 4.85
N VAL A 105 8.36 -0.24 3.86
CA VAL A 105 8.33 -0.92 2.54
C VAL A 105 9.71 -1.13 1.88
N PRO A 106 10.60 -0.12 1.77
CA PRO A 106 11.90 -0.32 1.11
C PRO A 106 12.89 -1.14 1.93
N THR A 107 12.63 -1.34 3.23
CA THR A 107 13.56 -2.01 4.17
C THR A 107 13.19 -3.45 4.49
N LEU A 108 11.93 -3.82 4.28
CA LEU A 108 11.42 -5.14 4.62
C LEU A 108 11.80 -6.19 3.56
N PRO A 109 11.90 -7.48 3.95
CA PRO A 109 11.98 -8.57 2.99
C PRO A 109 10.78 -8.59 2.03
N ARG A 110 10.99 -9.10 0.80
CA ARG A 110 9.98 -9.19 -0.27
C ARG A 110 8.63 -9.72 0.22
N TYR A 111 8.62 -10.83 0.97
CA TYR A 111 7.41 -11.47 1.49
C TYR A 111 6.57 -10.60 2.46
N ARG A 112 7.13 -9.51 2.98
CA ARG A 112 6.46 -8.55 3.88
C ARG A 112 6.16 -7.20 3.22
N ALA A 113 6.92 -6.82 2.19
CA ALA A 113 6.85 -5.50 1.60
C ALA A 113 5.48 -5.21 0.98
N GLY A 114 4.91 -6.17 0.24
CA GLY A 114 3.57 -6.04 -0.36
C GLY A 114 2.47 -5.85 0.67
N MET A 115 2.46 -6.66 1.73
CA MET A 115 1.49 -6.53 2.83
C MET A 115 1.53 -5.13 3.46
N VAL A 116 2.73 -4.62 3.77
CA VAL A 116 2.87 -3.30 4.39
C VAL A 116 2.54 -2.16 3.41
N ALA A 117 2.86 -2.32 2.13
CA ALA A 117 2.46 -1.37 1.09
C ALA A 117 0.92 -1.31 0.95
N SER A 118 0.26 -2.47 0.98
CA SER A 118 -1.20 -2.57 0.97
C SER A 118 -1.82 -1.87 2.18
N ILE A 119 -1.25 -2.03 3.38
CA ILE A 119 -1.69 -1.32 4.59
C ILE A 119 -1.53 0.20 4.44
N ALA A 120 -0.41 0.67 3.87
CA ALA A 120 -0.20 2.11 3.60
C ALA A 120 -1.27 2.66 2.66
N ALA A 121 -1.57 1.93 1.58
CA ALA A 121 -2.62 2.28 0.62
C ALA A 121 -4.02 2.26 1.24
N GLY A 122 -4.32 1.26 2.09
CA GLY A 122 -5.58 1.17 2.83
C GLY A 122 -5.79 2.34 3.79
N CYS A 123 -4.75 2.75 4.53
CA CYS A 123 -4.81 3.96 5.37
C CYS A 123 -5.04 5.24 4.55
N ALA A 124 -4.39 5.36 3.39
CA ALA A 124 -4.58 6.49 2.49
C ALA A 124 -5.98 6.52 1.85
N ALA A 125 -6.53 5.35 1.52
CA ALA A 125 -7.89 5.18 1.03
C ALA A 125 -8.93 5.56 2.10
N LEU A 126 -8.76 5.11 3.34
CA LEU A 126 -9.65 5.48 4.45
C LEU A 126 -9.75 7.00 4.65
N GLN A 127 -8.63 7.72 4.48
CA GLN A 127 -8.59 9.18 4.53
C GLN A 127 -9.42 9.85 3.41
N GLN A 128 -9.70 9.16 2.30
CA GLN A 128 -10.58 9.66 1.24
C GLN A 128 -12.07 9.33 1.47
N SER A 129 -12.40 8.49 2.47
CA SER A 129 -13.77 8.01 2.67
C SER A 129 -14.72 9.01 3.34
N SER A 130 -14.17 10.06 3.99
CA SER A 130 -14.94 11.11 4.65
C SER A 130 -14.10 12.37 4.81
N GLU A 131 -14.72 13.53 4.61
CA GLU A 131 -14.05 14.82 4.82
C GLU A 131 -13.52 14.98 6.26
N LYS A 132 -14.23 14.42 7.25
CA LYS A 132 -13.82 14.47 8.67
C LYS A 132 -12.55 13.68 8.95
N LEU A 133 -12.31 12.60 8.20
CA LEU A 133 -11.06 11.83 8.30
C LEU A 133 -9.89 12.55 7.60
N GLY A 134 -10.18 13.62 6.85
CA GLY A 134 -9.23 14.45 6.14
C GLY A 134 -8.59 13.73 4.96
N ARG A 135 -8.37 14.45 3.84
CA ARG A 135 -7.84 13.87 2.59
C ARG A 135 -6.46 13.19 2.72
N GLY A 136 -5.73 13.47 3.80
CA GLY A 136 -4.37 12.99 4.01
C GLY A 136 -3.38 13.54 2.99
N ASP A 137 -2.10 13.25 3.20
CA ASP A 137 -1.02 13.71 2.33
C ASP A 137 -1.16 13.13 0.91
N ASP A 138 -0.59 13.80 -0.08
CA ASP A 138 -0.51 13.22 -1.41
C ASP A 138 0.41 11.99 -1.46
N ALA A 139 0.21 11.15 -2.48
CA ALA A 139 1.16 10.10 -2.78
C ALA A 139 2.49 10.74 -3.21
N GLY A 140 3.62 10.08 -2.94
CA GLY A 140 4.90 10.53 -3.46
C GLY A 140 4.93 10.54 -4.99
N ALA A 141 5.94 11.18 -5.56
CA ALA A 141 6.12 11.17 -7.01
C ALA A 141 6.42 9.74 -7.51
N VAL A 142 5.81 9.37 -8.63
CA VAL A 142 6.17 8.16 -9.39
C VAL A 142 7.24 8.56 -10.40
N GLU A 143 8.46 8.06 -10.21
CA GLU A 143 9.64 8.43 -10.99
C GLU A 143 10.39 7.17 -11.42
N VAL A 144 11.24 7.29 -12.45
CA VAL A 144 12.11 6.18 -12.85
C VAL A 144 13.23 6.06 -11.81
N PRO A 145 13.40 4.91 -11.13
CA PRO A 145 14.47 4.76 -10.16
C PRO A 145 15.84 4.85 -10.85
N ALA A 146 16.78 5.59 -10.26
CA ALA A 146 18.12 5.74 -10.80
C ALA A 146 18.84 4.39 -10.84
N GLY A 147 19.33 3.99 -12.03
CA GLY A 147 20.05 2.74 -12.20
C GLY A 147 19.20 1.47 -12.07
N VAL A 148 17.87 1.57 -12.12
CA VAL A 148 16.97 0.42 -11.96
C VAL A 148 17.39 -0.74 -12.86
N GLN A 149 17.54 -1.92 -12.27
CA GLN A 149 17.72 -3.17 -12.98
C GLN A 149 16.44 -3.99 -12.80
N LEU A 150 15.80 -4.38 -13.90
CA LEU A 150 14.62 -5.23 -13.85
C LEU A 150 15.05 -6.68 -14.10
N GLY A 151 15.02 -7.51 -13.05
CA GLY A 151 15.06 -8.96 -13.21
C GLY A 151 13.80 -9.47 -13.95
N GLY A 152 13.81 -10.71 -14.44
CA GLY A 152 12.71 -11.25 -15.26
C GLY A 152 11.31 -11.09 -14.63
N GLU A 153 11.14 -11.51 -13.37
CA GLU A 153 9.87 -11.37 -12.65
C GLU A 153 9.44 -9.89 -12.46
N ALA A 154 10.40 -9.02 -12.16
CA ALA A 154 10.14 -7.59 -11.99
C ALA A 154 9.76 -6.91 -13.32
N ALA A 155 10.40 -7.31 -14.42
CA ALA A 155 10.07 -6.83 -15.76
C ALA A 155 8.65 -7.24 -16.17
N GLU A 156 8.28 -8.50 -15.93
CA GLU A 156 6.91 -8.99 -16.16
C GLU A 156 5.87 -8.23 -15.32
N ALA A 157 6.19 -7.94 -14.06
CA ALA A 157 5.34 -7.16 -13.18
C ALA A 157 5.15 -5.71 -13.69
N VAL A 158 6.23 -5.08 -14.15
CA VAL A 158 6.18 -3.72 -14.72
C VAL A 158 5.41 -3.71 -16.04
N GLN A 159 5.47 -4.78 -16.85
CA GLN A 159 4.61 -4.91 -18.04
C GLN A 159 3.13 -5.03 -17.67
N GLN A 160 2.79 -5.76 -16.60
CA GLN A 160 1.41 -5.83 -16.09
C GLN A 160 0.93 -4.47 -15.58
N ALA A 161 1.79 -3.72 -14.87
CA ALA A 161 1.50 -2.35 -14.48
C ALA A 161 1.30 -1.45 -15.71
N LEU A 162 2.16 -1.53 -16.73
CA LEU A 162 1.99 -0.80 -17.99
C LEU A 162 0.65 -1.09 -18.67
N ALA A 163 0.25 -2.37 -18.73
CA ALA A 163 -1.04 -2.77 -19.29
C ALA A 163 -2.23 -2.17 -18.52
N ALA A 164 -2.17 -2.16 -17.19
CA ALA A 164 -3.18 -1.53 -16.35
C ALA A 164 -3.22 0.00 -16.54
N GLU A 165 -2.08 0.66 -16.69
CA GLU A 165 -2.00 2.09 -16.97
C GLU A 165 -2.60 2.44 -18.35
N HIS A 166 -2.34 1.62 -19.38
CA HIS A 166 -3.00 1.79 -20.68
C HIS A 166 -4.53 1.63 -20.60
N ALA A 167 -5.00 0.60 -19.90
CA ALA A 167 -6.42 0.39 -19.69
C ALA A 167 -7.07 1.56 -18.94
N ALA A 168 -6.41 2.08 -17.89
CA ALA A 168 -6.89 3.23 -17.14
C ALA A 168 -6.98 4.49 -18.00
N ILE A 169 -5.96 4.81 -18.80
CA ILE A 169 -6.00 5.96 -19.73
C ILE A 169 -7.18 5.83 -20.70
N TRP A 170 -7.39 4.64 -21.25
CA TRP A 170 -8.53 4.38 -22.13
C TRP A 170 -9.87 4.56 -21.41
N VAL A 171 -10.00 4.05 -20.18
CA VAL A 171 -11.21 4.22 -19.35
C VAL A 171 -11.50 5.69 -19.09
N TYR A 172 -10.50 6.48 -18.68
CA TYR A 172 -10.67 7.92 -18.45
C TYR A 172 -11.12 8.66 -19.72
N GLY A 173 -10.62 8.26 -20.89
CA GLY A 173 -11.10 8.75 -22.18
C GLY A 173 -12.57 8.40 -22.42
N LEU A 174 -12.96 7.13 -22.26
CA LEU A 174 -14.32 6.66 -22.45
C LEU A 174 -15.32 7.38 -21.53
N VAL A 175 -15.04 7.44 -20.23
CA VAL A 175 -15.98 7.93 -19.22
C VAL A 175 -16.23 9.44 -19.34
N SER A 176 -15.31 10.18 -19.96
CA SER A 176 -15.46 11.62 -20.20
C SER A 176 -16.72 11.95 -21.02
N ALA A 177 -17.20 11.03 -21.86
CA ALA A 177 -18.42 11.18 -22.64
C ALA A 177 -19.71 11.00 -21.81
N TYR A 178 -19.64 10.35 -20.65
CA TYR A 178 -20.78 10.01 -19.79
C TYR A 178 -20.86 10.86 -18.52
N LEU A 179 -19.76 11.54 -18.16
CA LEU A 179 -19.67 12.31 -16.93
C LEU A 179 -20.07 13.78 -17.13
N PRO A 180 -20.80 14.40 -16.18
CA PRO A 180 -21.07 15.83 -16.20
C PRO A 180 -19.80 16.69 -16.19
N ALA A 181 -19.88 17.92 -16.71
CA ALA A 181 -18.76 18.86 -16.81
C ALA A 181 -18.06 19.16 -15.46
N ALA A 182 -18.77 19.01 -14.34
CA ALA A 182 -18.21 19.12 -12.98
C ALA A 182 -17.04 18.16 -12.72
N PHE A 183 -17.01 17.00 -13.40
CA PHE A 183 -15.96 16.00 -13.26
C PHE A 183 -14.77 16.21 -14.21
N SER A 184 -14.82 17.19 -15.12
CA SER A 184 -13.74 17.45 -16.11
C SER A 184 -12.35 17.60 -15.48
N GLY A 185 -12.27 18.29 -14.33
CA GLY A 185 -11.03 18.43 -13.57
C GLY A 185 -10.54 17.11 -12.96
N ALA A 186 -11.45 16.26 -12.46
CA ALA A 186 -11.10 14.96 -11.90
C ALA A 186 -10.59 14.01 -12.99
N VAL A 187 -11.30 13.97 -14.14
CA VAL A 187 -10.91 13.19 -15.32
C VAL A 187 -9.55 13.62 -15.86
N SER A 188 -9.32 14.94 -15.99
CA SER A 188 -8.05 15.46 -16.52
C SER A 188 -6.88 15.13 -15.60
N ARG A 189 -7.03 15.28 -14.28
CA ARG A 189 -6.00 14.92 -13.30
C ARG A 189 -5.71 13.41 -13.30
N GLY A 190 -6.75 12.58 -13.31
CA GLY A 190 -6.61 11.12 -13.41
C GLY A 190 -5.84 10.70 -14.67
N THR A 191 -6.27 11.20 -15.84
CA THR A 191 -5.60 10.95 -17.12
C THR A 191 -4.13 11.34 -17.07
N ALA A 192 -3.81 12.55 -16.60
CA ALA A 192 -2.43 13.03 -16.53
C ALA A 192 -1.54 12.17 -15.62
N GLU A 193 -2.08 11.70 -14.49
CA GLU A 193 -1.35 10.81 -13.60
C GLU A 193 -1.09 9.42 -14.21
N HIS A 194 -2.09 8.82 -14.86
CA HIS A 194 -1.91 7.54 -15.53
C HIS A 194 -0.94 7.64 -16.72
N VAL A 195 -0.99 8.72 -17.49
CA VAL A 195 0.02 9.01 -18.53
C VAL A 195 1.42 9.09 -17.93
N LYS A 196 1.61 9.82 -16.83
CA LYS A 196 2.90 9.90 -16.15
C LYS A 196 3.42 8.52 -15.73
N ARG A 197 2.54 7.67 -15.18
CA ARG A 197 2.88 6.31 -14.71
C ARG A 197 3.19 5.37 -15.87
N ARG A 198 2.41 5.40 -16.95
CA ARG A 198 2.71 4.71 -18.21
C ARG A 198 4.10 5.07 -18.71
N ASP A 199 4.41 6.37 -18.81
CA ASP A 199 5.70 6.83 -19.31
C ASP A 199 6.86 6.39 -18.38
N VAL A 200 6.62 6.29 -17.06
CA VAL A 200 7.59 5.71 -16.12
C VAL A 200 7.81 4.22 -16.39
N CYS A 201 6.75 3.42 -16.58
CA CYS A 201 6.86 2.01 -16.94
C CYS A 201 7.63 1.80 -18.24
N GLU A 202 7.28 2.53 -19.30
CA GLU A 202 7.95 2.46 -20.61
C GLU A 202 9.45 2.76 -20.50
N ARG A 203 9.82 3.80 -19.73
CA ARG A 203 11.22 4.15 -19.48
C ARG A 203 11.95 3.09 -18.67
N MET A 204 11.33 2.54 -17.61
CA MET A 204 11.95 1.47 -16.81
C MET A 204 12.21 0.22 -17.66
N LEU A 205 11.24 -0.19 -18.48
CA LEU A 205 11.36 -1.34 -19.37
C LEU A 205 12.43 -1.12 -20.45
N SER A 206 12.40 0.03 -21.11
CA SER A 206 13.40 0.38 -22.14
C SER A 206 14.82 0.45 -21.57
N ALA A 207 14.99 1.02 -20.38
CA ALA A 207 16.28 1.08 -19.69
C ALA A 207 16.81 -0.31 -19.31
N ALA A 208 15.92 -1.27 -19.07
CA ALA A 208 16.26 -2.67 -18.83
C ALA A 208 16.42 -3.50 -20.13
N GLY A 209 16.42 -2.87 -21.31
CA GLY A 209 16.54 -3.53 -22.61
C GLY A 209 15.29 -4.32 -23.04
N GLN A 210 14.16 -4.12 -22.36
CA GLN A 210 12.88 -4.71 -22.71
C GLN A 210 12.13 -3.82 -23.70
N THR A 211 11.29 -4.41 -24.56
CA THR A 211 10.38 -3.64 -25.41
C THR A 211 9.06 -3.43 -24.67
N PRO A 212 8.66 -2.18 -24.36
CA PRO A 212 7.37 -1.92 -23.72
C PRO A 212 6.20 -2.39 -24.59
N THR A 213 5.24 -3.09 -23.99
CA THR A 213 4.03 -3.51 -24.71
C THR A 213 3.14 -2.30 -24.96
N GLY A 214 2.75 -2.06 -26.21
CA GLY A 214 1.84 -0.97 -26.57
C GLY A 214 0.42 -1.15 -26.03
N PRO A 215 -0.42 -0.11 -26.09
CA PRO A 215 -1.82 -0.22 -25.70
C PRO A 215 -2.60 -1.09 -26.69
N GLU A 216 -3.68 -1.71 -26.22
CA GLU A 216 -4.67 -2.35 -27.08
C GLU A 216 -5.46 -1.28 -27.86
N ALA A 217 -5.99 -1.66 -29.03
CA ALA A 217 -6.85 -0.76 -29.81
C ALA A 217 -8.15 -0.39 -29.07
N ALA A 218 -8.67 -1.32 -28.26
CA ALA A 218 -9.83 -1.12 -27.39
C ALA A 218 -9.78 -2.07 -26.19
N TYR A 219 -10.38 -1.62 -25.08
CA TYR A 219 -10.58 -2.42 -23.89
C TYR A 219 -12.07 -2.70 -23.71
N VAL A 220 -12.40 -3.81 -23.06
CA VAL A 220 -13.80 -4.20 -22.83
C VAL A 220 -14.14 -3.95 -21.37
N PRO A 221 -15.03 -2.97 -21.07
CA PRO A 221 -15.54 -2.79 -19.72
C PRO A 221 -16.25 -4.06 -19.20
N PRO A 222 -16.11 -4.41 -17.91
CA PRO A 222 -16.75 -5.58 -17.33
C PRO A 222 -18.29 -5.49 -17.33
N ARG A 223 -18.82 -4.27 -17.38
CA ARG A 223 -20.25 -3.98 -17.54
C ARG A 223 -20.44 -2.82 -18.52
N PRO A 224 -21.59 -2.74 -19.20
CA PRO A 224 -21.91 -1.60 -20.06
C PRO A 224 -21.83 -0.27 -19.30
N VAL A 225 -21.24 0.74 -19.93
CA VAL A 225 -21.25 2.13 -19.46
C VAL A 225 -22.37 2.86 -20.18
N THR A 226 -23.41 3.24 -19.46
CA THR A 226 -24.61 3.86 -20.03
C THR A 226 -24.93 5.22 -19.45
N GLU A 227 -24.37 5.53 -18.28
CA GLU A 227 -24.63 6.77 -17.55
C GLU A 227 -23.50 7.07 -16.53
N ALA A 228 -23.59 8.21 -15.83
CA ALA A 228 -22.55 8.72 -14.95
C ALA A 228 -22.11 7.74 -13.84
N ASN A 229 -23.01 7.08 -13.11
CA ASN A 229 -22.66 6.13 -12.05
C ASN A 229 -21.90 4.92 -12.61
N SER A 230 -22.37 4.31 -13.71
CA SER A 230 -21.67 3.21 -14.39
C SER A 230 -20.29 3.63 -14.91
N ALA A 231 -20.13 4.91 -15.27
CA ALA A 231 -18.85 5.49 -15.67
C ALA A 231 -17.91 5.67 -14.46
N MET A 232 -18.39 6.25 -13.36
CA MET A 232 -17.63 6.39 -12.11
C MET A 232 -17.22 5.04 -11.53
N GLU A 233 -18.12 4.06 -11.63
CA GLU A 233 -17.84 2.69 -11.21
C GLU A 233 -16.76 2.03 -12.07
N LEU A 234 -16.78 2.24 -13.39
CA LEU A 234 -15.70 1.76 -14.26
C LEU A 234 -14.36 2.40 -13.93
N VAL A 235 -14.33 3.70 -13.61
CA VAL A 235 -13.10 4.35 -13.13
C VAL A 235 -12.61 3.71 -11.84
N ALA A 236 -13.50 3.49 -10.86
CA ALA A 236 -13.13 2.84 -9.61
C ALA A 236 -12.58 1.42 -9.82
N THR A 237 -13.08 0.67 -10.82
CA THR A 237 -12.50 -0.60 -11.24
C THR A 237 -11.09 -0.42 -11.79
N ALA A 238 -10.89 0.50 -12.74
CA ALA A 238 -9.56 0.75 -13.31
C ALA A 238 -8.51 1.17 -12.25
N GLU A 239 -8.90 1.99 -11.27
CA GLU A 239 -8.03 2.34 -10.13
C GLU A 239 -7.70 1.14 -9.24
N SER A 240 -8.66 0.23 -9.07
CA SER A 240 -8.45 -1.01 -8.29
C SER A 240 -7.50 -1.97 -9.03
N ASP A 241 -7.65 -2.09 -10.35
CA ASP A 241 -6.78 -2.91 -11.20
C ASP A 241 -5.36 -2.35 -11.25
N ALA A 242 -5.21 -1.02 -11.39
CA ALA A 242 -3.92 -0.35 -11.31
C ALA A 242 -3.27 -0.56 -9.92
N SER A 243 -4.05 -0.43 -8.84
CA SER A 243 -3.56 -0.72 -7.48
C SER A 243 -3.02 -2.15 -7.37
N ALA A 244 -3.78 -3.14 -7.87
CA ALA A 244 -3.35 -4.54 -7.85
C ALA A 244 -2.08 -4.79 -8.69
N ALA A 245 -1.97 -4.16 -9.87
CA ALA A 245 -0.81 -4.30 -10.73
C ALA A 245 0.46 -3.71 -10.09
N TRP A 246 0.37 -2.53 -9.45
CA TRP A 246 1.50 -1.93 -8.73
C TRP A 246 1.88 -2.69 -7.47
N LEU A 247 0.92 -3.29 -6.76
CA LEU A 247 1.21 -4.24 -5.69
C LEU A 247 1.96 -5.47 -6.23
N GLY A 248 1.59 -5.96 -7.41
CA GLY A 248 2.31 -7.04 -8.09
C GLY A 248 3.78 -6.73 -8.41
N VAL A 249 4.14 -5.46 -8.62
CA VAL A 249 5.54 -5.01 -8.77
C VAL A 249 6.28 -5.08 -7.42
N LEU A 250 5.66 -4.61 -6.33
CA LEU A 250 6.22 -4.70 -4.98
C LEU A 250 6.52 -6.15 -4.58
N ASP A 251 5.63 -7.08 -4.95
CA ASP A 251 5.76 -8.51 -4.67
C ASP A 251 6.79 -9.22 -5.55
N ARG A 252 7.35 -8.54 -6.56
CA ARG A 252 8.26 -9.12 -7.56
C ARG A 252 9.64 -8.46 -7.63
N THR A 253 9.98 -7.63 -6.65
CA THR A 253 11.28 -6.96 -6.60
C THR A 253 11.84 -6.81 -5.19
N ASP A 254 13.16 -6.91 -5.09
CA ASP A 254 13.94 -6.56 -3.90
C ASP A 254 14.55 -5.14 -3.98
N ASP A 255 14.44 -4.47 -5.14
CA ASP A 255 14.98 -3.13 -5.34
C ASP A 255 14.17 -2.09 -4.55
N ALA A 256 14.80 -1.44 -3.58
CA ALA A 256 14.14 -0.47 -2.68
C ALA A 256 13.59 0.76 -3.42
N ALA A 257 14.24 1.21 -4.49
CA ALA A 257 13.84 2.39 -5.23
C ALA A 257 12.65 2.07 -6.17
N LEU A 258 12.64 0.88 -6.78
CA LEU A 258 11.47 0.37 -7.50
C LEU A 258 10.28 0.14 -6.56
N ARG A 259 10.51 -0.40 -5.35
CA ARG A 259 9.46 -0.53 -4.33
C ARG A 259 8.87 0.82 -3.95
N THR A 260 9.69 1.84 -3.77
CA THR A 260 9.21 3.21 -3.48
C THR A 260 8.33 3.75 -4.61
N THR A 261 8.76 3.54 -5.85
CA THR A 261 8.00 3.96 -7.05
C THR A 261 6.64 3.25 -7.13
N ALA A 262 6.63 1.93 -6.98
CA ALA A 262 5.42 1.13 -7.01
C ALA A 262 4.47 1.44 -5.85
N LEU A 263 4.99 1.67 -4.64
CA LEU A 263 4.23 2.11 -3.48
C LEU A 263 3.51 3.45 -3.75
N ASN A 264 4.22 4.42 -4.31
CA ASN A 264 3.64 5.73 -4.62
C ASN A 264 2.49 5.62 -5.64
N ALA A 265 2.67 4.79 -6.67
CA ALA A 265 1.63 4.54 -7.66
C ALA A 265 0.42 3.81 -7.07
N LEU A 266 0.65 2.77 -6.26
CA LEU A 266 -0.37 2.04 -5.50
C LEU A 266 -1.21 2.98 -4.62
N ILE A 267 -0.57 3.83 -3.81
CA ILE A 267 -1.26 4.80 -2.94
C ILE A 267 -2.05 5.80 -3.79
N GLY A 268 -1.45 6.29 -4.88
CA GLY A 268 -2.08 7.23 -5.79
C GLY A 268 -3.36 6.68 -6.46
N SER A 269 -3.36 5.41 -6.83
CA SER A 269 -4.56 4.73 -7.37
C SER A 269 -5.60 4.43 -6.28
N ALA A 270 -5.18 3.88 -5.14
CA ALA A 270 -6.09 3.52 -4.05
C ALA A 270 -6.89 4.73 -3.51
N ARG A 271 -6.21 5.88 -3.37
CA ARG A 271 -6.86 7.16 -2.99
C ARG A 271 -7.89 7.59 -4.02
N ARG A 272 -7.53 7.55 -5.31
CA ARG A 272 -8.41 8.05 -6.38
C ARG A 272 -9.61 7.13 -6.59
N GLY A 273 -9.40 5.81 -6.59
CA GLY A 273 -10.49 4.84 -6.63
C GLY A 273 -11.48 5.04 -5.49
N THR A 274 -10.99 5.32 -4.28
CA THR A 274 -11.86 5.62 -3.13
C THR A 274 -12.67 6.90 -3.32
N ALA A 275 -12.06 7.95 -3.87
CA ALA A 275 -12.78 9.19 -4.18
C ALA A 275 -13.92 8.94 -5.18
N TRP A 276 -13.66 8.21 -6.28
CA TRP A 276 -14.72 7.84 -7.24
C TRP A 276 -15.81 6.97 -6.61
N ARG A 277 -15.45 6.03 -5.73
CA ARG A 277 -16.41 5.21 -4.98
C ARG A 277 -17.34 6.02 -4.11
N ALA A 278 -16.86 7.12 -3.53
CA ALA A 278 -17.69 8.01 -2.74
C ALA A 278 -18.77 8.70 -3.61
N GLU A 279 -18.41 9.13 -4.83
CA GLU A 279 -19.29 9.88 -5.73
C GLU A 279 -20.54 9.07 -6.17
N PHE A 280 -20.40 7.76 -6.39
CA PHE A 280 -21.55 6.89 -6.73
C PHE A 280 -22.14 6.13 -5.53
N GLY A 281 -21.70 6.43 -4.30
CA GLY A 281 -22.26 5.85 -3.07
C GLY A 281 -21.93 4.37 -2.85
N ALA A 282 -20.76 3.90 -3.30
CA ALA A 282 -20.33 2.51 -3.13
C ALA A 282 -20.22 2.13 -1.65
N LYS A 283 -20.52 0.86 -1.32
CA LYS A 283 -20.28 0.30 0.03
C LYS A 283 -19.44 -0.99 -0.06
N PRO A 284 -18.31 -1.08 0.66
CA PRO A 284 -17.64 -0.01 1.42
C PRO A 284 -17.02 1.05 0.50
N VAL A 285 -16.92 2.32 0.94
CA VAL A 285 -16.30 3.39 0.14
C VAL A 285 -14.80 3.13 -0.03
N ALA A 286 -14.08 2.96 1.08
CA ALA A 286 -12.68 2.53 1.07
C ALA A 286 -12.58 1.00 1.15
N ILE A 287 -11.80 0.39 0.27
CA ILE A 287 -11.46 -1.03 0.35
C ILE A 287 -10.41 -1.20 1.44
N ALA A 288 -10.54 -2.23 2.28
CA ALA A 288 -9.68 -2.40 3.45
C ALA A 288 -8.19 -2.56 3.09
N MET A 289 -7.87 -3.24 1.98
CA MET A 289 -6.50 -3.49 1.53
C MET A 289 -5.57 -4.09 2.62
N PRO A 290 -5.96 -5.20 3.28
CA PRO A 290 -5.15 -5.81 4.35
C PRO A 290 -3.78 -6.32 3.87
N GLY A 291 -3.64 -6.56 2.56
CA GLY A 291 -2.51 -7.28 1.99
C GLY A 291 -2.54 -8.76 2.37
N GLN A 292 -1.67 -9.53 1.75
CA GLN A 292 -1.31 -10.88 2.19
C GLN A 292 0.21 -10.94 2.20
N SER A 293 0.81 -11.68 3.15
CA SER A 293 2.22 -12.03 3.00
C SER A 293 2.36 -13.03 1.86
N ALA A 294 3.38 -12.84 1.02
CA ALA A 294 3.67 -13.67 -0.14
C ALA A 294 4.45 -14.93 0.24
#